data_AF-A0A9N8DBF9-F1
#
_entry.id   AF-A0A9N8DBF9-F1
#
_cell.length_a   1.000
_cell.length_b   1.000
_cell.length_c   1.000
_cell.angle_alpha   90.00
_cell.angle_beta   90.00
_cell.angle_gamma   90.00
#
_symmetry.space_group_name_H-M   'P 1'
#
loop_
_entity.id
_entity.type
_entity.pdbx_description
1 polymer ?
#
loop_
_entity_poly.entity_id
_entity_poly.type
_entity_poly.pdbx_seq_one_letter_code
_entity_poly.pdbx_strand_id
1 'polypeptide(L)'
;MSMSSFIIYLTTLLFTEQVDRVRTNFNQLKPNFEGNPVEKIPLKVLRVNKSVDIVEAPTGEAAIPGEAAEGQGQVSVSREDLNHVLSHVQRLEQTVEQQFTALRAEQTSLRAWQQQQFDRVVLNQRRFGGSIESALGRQDPTRRRQRSEHAEAEARQRQPPRQRARLQEEGKEEGKEEEAAPPPPPPRPPRAEPTRAATRGDVSQYAKLCPNVKSLTEMWQEYQFGIGTNKAAKDFTNNEVNGQGKPFKQKYSRRNKIWRIQQYMVVNCRYTIDAANAKIIEVYGHSSVTNLIGQITRDQKNPTLPYIGSQRMRRAILPMRNGPLGAGLGGILL
;
A
#
# COMPACT_ATOMS: atom_id res chain seq x y z
N MET A 1 40.70 10.91 -1.21
CA MET A 1 40.05 10.22 -0.08
C MET A 1 39.18 9.11 -0.63
N SER A 2 39.48 7.86 -0.26
CA SER A 2 38.73 6.68 -0.74
C SER A 2 37.37 6.59 -0.06
N MET A 3 36.31 6.24 -0.81
CA MET A 3 34.95 6.03 -0.26
C MET A 3 34.93 5.03 0.90
N SER A 4 35.86 4.08 0.94
CA SER A 4 35.97 3.10 2.03
C SER A 4 36.31 3.73 3.38
N SER A 5 37.08 4.82 3.40
CA SER A 5 37.37 5.55 4.64
C SER A 5 36.14 6.33 5.13
N PHE A 6 35.32 6.86 4.23
CA PHE A 6 34.14 7.65 4.60
C PHE A 6 33.03 6.79 5.24
N ILE A 7 32.90 5.53 4.80
CA ILE A 7 31.93 4.58 5.38
C ILE A 7 32.33 4.17 6.79
N ILE A 8 33.63 3.97 7.06
CA ILE A 8 34.13 3.59 8.41
C ILE A 8 33.92 4.72 9.42
N TYR A 9 34.10 5.98 9.02
CA TYR A 9 33.84 7.13 9.89
C TYR A 9 32.34 7.39 10.16
N LEU A 10 31.47 7.16 9.17
CA LEU A 10 30.02 7.30 9.34
C LEU A 10 29.41 6.21 10.24
N THR A 11 29.89 4.96 10.15
CA THR A 11 29.42 3.90 11.05
C THR A 11 29.90 4.11 12.48
N THR A 12 31.12 4.59 12.69
CA THR A 12 31.61 4.89 14.06
C THR A 12 30.84 6.03 14.71
N LEU A 13 30.51 7.10 13.97
CA LEU A 13 29.73 8.23 14.50
C LEU A 13 28.26 7.86 14.83
N LEU A 14 27.63 7.01 14.02
CA LEU A 14 26.26 6.55 14.29
C LEU A 14 26.18 5.63 15.51
N PHE A 15 27.24 4.90 15.83
CA PHE A 15 27.29 4.05 17.01
C PHE A 15 27.52 4.86 18.30
N THR A 16 28.32 5.93 18.27
CA THR A 16 28.59 6.72 19.49
C THR A 16 27.33 7.39 20.05
N GLU A 17 26.48 7.95 19.20
CA GLU A 17 25.26 8.64 19.65
C GLU A 17 24.25 7.66 20.27
N GLN A 18 24.13 6.45 19.72
CA GLN A 18 23.28 5.42 20.30
C GLN A 18 23.84 4.88 21.62
N VAL A 19 25.15 4.75 21.75
CA VAL A 19 25.81 4.33 22.99
C VAL A 19 25.56 5.35 24.11
N ASP A 20 25.70 6.64 23.83
CA ASP A 20 25.44 7.71 24.82
C ASP A 20 23.97 7.75 25.24
N ARG A 21 23.04 7.53 24.30
CA ARG A 21 21.60 7.46 24.60
C ARG A 21 21.26 6.26 25.49
N VAL A 22 21.85 5.09 25.22
CA VAL A 22 21.68 3.90 26.06
C VAL A 22 22.26 4.14 27.46
N ARG A 23 23.45 4.75 27.55
CA ARG A 23 24.09 5.10 28.82
C ARG A 23 23.25 6.06 29.66
N THR A 24 22.66 7.07 29.02
CA THR A 24 21.80 8.06 29.69
C THR A 24 20.52 7.39 30.22
N ASN A 25 19.87 6.55 29.42
CA ASN A 25 18.68 5.81 29.86
C ASN A 25 18.99 4.80 30.98
N PHE A 26 20.15 4.14 30.92
CA PHE A 26 20.55 3.19 31.94
C PHE A 26 20.83 3.87 33.29
N ASN A 27 21.53 5.01 33.27
CA ASN A 27 21.82 5.80 34.48
C ASN A 27 20.54 6.37 35.13
N GLN A 28 19.49 6.67 34.34
CA GLN A 28 18.19 7.06 34.88
C GLN A 28 17.50 5.91 35.65
N LEU A 29 17.68 4.67 35.19
CA LEU A 29 17.04 3.49 35.80
C LEU A 29 17.79 2.96 37.03
N LYS A 30 19.12 3.11 37.07
CA LYS A 30 19.97 2.67 38.18
C LYS A 30 21.02 3.74 38.53
N PRO A 31 20.65 4.78 39.30
CA PRO A 31 21.52 5.95 39.54
C PRO A 31 22.84 5.67 40.28
N ASN A 32 23.02 4.48 40.87
CA ASN A 32 24.22 4.10 41.63
C ASN A 32 24.89 2.81 41.12
N PHE A 33 24.68 2.42 39.86
CA PHE A 33 25.35 1.24 39.30
C PHE A 33 26.79 1.59 38.88
N GLU A 34 27.73 1.33 39.78
CA GLU A 34 29.17 1.54 39.55
C GLU A 34 29.75 0.33 38.81
N GLY A 35 29.69 0.33 37.47
CA GLY A 35 30.21 -0.76 36.64
C GLY A 35 29.73 -0.73 35.19
N ASN A 36 30.37 -1.55 34.33
CA ASN A 36 29.86 -1.78 32.98
C ASN A 36 28.55 -2.59 33.07
N PRO A 37 27.40 -2.09 32.60
CA PRO A 37 26.12 -2.76 32.75
C PRO A 37 25.95 -3.99 31.86
N VAL A 38 26.93 -4.27 31.00
CA VAL A 38 26.96 -5.44 30.14
C VAL A 38 27.65 -6.57 30.88
N GLU A 39 26.85 -7.56 31.30
CA GLU A 39 27.37 -8.84 31.77
C GLU A 39 28.12 -9.52 30.62
N LYS A 40 29.40 -9.82 30.84
CA LYS A 40 30.25 -10.45 29.82
C LYS A 40 29.97 -11.95 29.83
N ILE A 41 29.07 -12.40 28.97
CA ILE A 41 28.82 -13.82 28.75
C ILE A 41 29.93 -14.37 27.84
N PRO A 42 30.69 -15.40 28.26
CA PRO A 42 31.66 -16.04 27.38
C PRO A 42 30.93 -16.73 26.23
N LEU A 43 31.31 -16.40 24.99
CA LEU A 43 30.73 -17.02 23.79
C LEU A 43 31.72 -18.03 23.22
N LYS A 44 31.22 -19.20 22.83
CA LYS A 44 32.00 -20.21 22.10
C LYS A 44 31.66 -20.09 20.62
N VAL A 45 32.65 -19.72 19.82
CA VAL A 45 32.53 -19.70 18.36
C VAL A 45 32.76 -21.11 17.84
N LEU A 46 31.72 -21.72 17.29
CA LEU A 46 31.77 -23.05 16.70
C LEU A 46 31.69 -22.93 15.19
N ARG A 47 32.59 -23.62 14.47
CA ARG A 47 32.49 -23.74 13.02
C ARG A 47 31.79 -25.05 12.70
N VAL A 48 30.53 -24.97 12.29
CA VAL A 48 29.76 -26.12 11.83
C VAL A 48 29.72 -26.06 10.31
N ASN A 49 30.49 -26.95 9.67
CA ASN A 49 30.70 -26.96 8.21
C ASN A 49 31.29 -25.65 7.68
N LYS A 50 30.51 -24.92 6.85
CA LYS A 50 30.86 -23.62 6.27
C LYS A 50 30.25 -22.44 7.04
N SER A 51 29.44 -22.70 8.06
CA SER A 51 28.80 -21.67 8.87
C SER A 51 29.55 -21.48 10.20
N VAL A 52 29.61 -20.24 10.66
CA VAL A 52 30.13 -19.87 11.98
C VAL A 52 28.93 -19.62 12.86
N ASP A 53 28.81 -20.41 13.93
CA ASP A 53 27.76 -20.28 14.92
C ASP A 53 28.35 -19.78 16.23
N ILE A 54 27.61 -18.95 16.96
CA ILE A 54 28.06 -18.33 18.21
C ILE A 54 27.09 -18.77 19.30
N VAL A 55 27.54 -19.69 20.15
CA VAL A 55 26.72 -20.25 21.22
C VAL A 55 27.22 -19.71 22.55
N GLU A 56 26.30 -19.39 23.46
CA GLU A 56 26.63 -19.02 24.84
C GLU A 56 27.33 -20.20 25.52
N ALA A 57 28.51 -19.97 26.10
CA ALA A 57 29.17 -21.01 26.84
C ALA A 57 28.36 -21.29 28.12
N PRO A 58 28.09 -22.56 28.46
CA PRO A 58 27.35 -22.91 29.66
C PRO A 58 28.05 -22.30 30.87
N THR A 59 27.39 -21.31 31.47
CA THR A 59 27.92 -20.58 32.64
C THR A 59 27.59 -21.41 33.86
N GLY A 60 28.40 -22.43 34.13
CA GLY A 60 28.24 -23.25 35.32
C GLY A 60 28.68 -24.70 35.17
N GLU A 61 29.99 -24.93 35.13
CA GLU A 61 30.55 -26.06 35.87
C GLU A 61 31.60 -25.49 36.81
N ALA A 62 31.17 -25.24 38.05
CA ALA A 62 32.09 -25.11 39.16
C ALA A 62 32.98 -26.36 39.14
N ALA A 63 34.29 -26.14 39.00
CA ALA A 63 35.26 -27.19 39.22
C ALA A 63 35.08 -27.70 40.66
N ILE A 64 34.39 -28.84 40.81
CA ILE A 64 34.40 -29.63 42.03
C ILE A 64 35.72 -30.41 41.99
N PRO A 65 36.69 -30.13 42.87
CA PRO A 65 37.87 -30.96 42.99
C PRO A 65 37.53 -32.13 43.91
N GLY A 66 37.41 -33.31 43.32
CA GLY A 66 37.37 -34.58 44.03
C GLY A 66 35.96 -35.14 44.22
N GLU A 67 35.64 -36.19 43.47
CA GLU A 67 35.52 -37.53 44.03
C GLU A 67 35.24 -38.53 42.91
N ALA A 68 35.96 -39.64 42.96
CA ALA A 68 35.71 -40.81 42.15
C ALA A 68 34.39 -41.43 42.59
N ALA A 69 33.39 -41.46 41.71
CA ALA A 69 32.26 -42.37 41.84
C ALA A 69 31.78 -42.76 40.45
N GLU A 70 32.03 -44.02 40.13
CA GLU A 70 31.59 -44.73 38.95
C GLU A 70 30.07 -44.67 38.82
N GLY A 71 29.60 -44.10 37.72
CA GLY A 71 28.20 -44.05 37.33
C GLY A 71 28.11 -43.85 35.83
N GLN A 72 28.68 -44.79 35.06
CA GLN A 72 28.65 -44.80 33.60
C GLN A 72 27.22 -45.10 33.10
N GLY A 73 26.34 -44.11 33.17
CA GLY A 73 25.13 -44.04 32.36
C GLY A 73 25.48 -43.56 30.96
N GLN A 74 26.21 -44.39 30.19
CA GLN A 74 26.50 -44.10 28.79
C GLN A 74 25.20 -44.19 28.01
N VAL A 75 24.52 -43.06 27.81
CA VAL A 75 23.35 -42.95 26.93
C VAL A 75 23.84 -43.23 25.51
N SER A 76 23.74 -44.49 25.08
CA SER A 76 24.02 -44.89 23.71
C SER A 76 22.89 -44.39 22.82
N VAL A 77 23.06 -43.19 22.26
CA VAL A 77 22.22 -42.70 21.16
C VAL A 77 22.31 -43.74 20.04
N SER A 78 21.19 -44.34 19.66
CA SER A 78 21.17 -45.36 18.62
C SER A 78 21.69 -44.76 17.32
N ARG A 79 22.51 -45.52 16.59
CA ARG A 79 23.04 -45.11 15.28
C ARG A 79 21.89 -44.80 14.30
N GLU A 80 20.74 -45.42 14.49
CA GLU A 80 19.52 -45.19 13.73
C GLU A 80 18.94 -43.80 13.98
N ASP A 81 18.93 -43.33 15.24
CA ASP A 81 18.46 -41.98 15.59
C ASP A 81 19.36 -40.91 14.98
N LEU A 82 20.69 -41.14 14.97
CA LEU A 82 21.64 -40.23 14.33
C LEU A 82 21.42 -40.15 12.81
N ASN A 83 21.20 -41.29 12.15
CA ASN A 83 20.85 -41.32 10.72
C ASN A 83 19.53 -40.61 10.43
N HIS A 84 18.53 -40.78 11.30
CA HIS A 84 17.24 -40.11 11.18
C HIS A 84 17.40 -38.58 11.30
N VAL A 85 18.15 -38.10 12.29
CA VAL A 85 18.44 -36.67 12.47
C VAL A 85 19.17 -36.09 11.26
N LEU A 86 20.19 -36.79 10.73
CA LEU A 86 20.89 -36.35 9.52
C LEU A 86 19.96 -36.25 8.31
N SER A 87 19.07 -37.23 8.11
CA SER A 87 18.08 -37.20 7.02
C SER A 87 17.09 -36.03 7.15
N HIS A 88 16.77 -35.66 8.39
CA HIS A 88 15.87 -34.54 8.67
C HIS A 88 16.56 -33.19 8.41
N VAL A 89 17.81 -33.03 8.86
CA VAL A 89 18.62 -31.84 8.59
C VAL A 89 18.79 -31.65 7.08
N GLN A 90 19.09 -32.71 6.33
CA GLN A 90 19.24 -32.63 4.88
C GLN A 90 17.93 -32.21 4.17
N ARG A 91 16.77 -32.69 4.63
CA ARG A 91 15.46 -32.26 4.11
C ARG A 91 15.17 -30.78 4.41
N LEU A 92 15.54 -30.31 5.60
CA LEU A 92 15.42 -28.90 5.95
C LEU A 92 16.31 -28.03 5.07
N GLU A 93 17.56 -28.41 4.86
CA GLU A 93 18.49 -27.70 3.97
C GLU A 93 17.91 -27.59 2.55
N GLN A 94 17.41 -28.69 1.98
CA GLN A 94 16.76 -28.68 0.67
C GLN A 94 15.53 -27.78 0.63
N THR A 95 14.70 -27.79 1.68
CA THR A 95 13.51 -26.94 1.77
C THR A 95 13.89 -25.46 1.80
N VAL A 96 14.93 -25.11 2.55
CA VAL A 96 15.44 -23.74 2.65
C VAL A 96 16.03 -23.28 1.30
N GLU A 97 16.81 -24.11 0.62
CA GLU A 97 17.35 -23.79 -0.71
C GLU A 97 16.24 -23.58 -1.76
N GLN A 98 15.19 -24.40 -1.72
CA GLN A 98 14.02 -24.23 -2.59
C GLN A 98 13.31 -22.90 -2.32
N GLN A 99 13.11 -22.53 -1.05
CA GLN A 99 12.51 -21.25 -0.68
C GLN A 99 13.34 -20.06 -1.16
N PHE A 100 14.67 -20.10 -0.99
CA PHE A 100 15.55 -19.04 -1.50
C PHE A 100 15.51 -18.93 -3.02
N THR A 101 15.41 -20.06 -3.72
CA THR A 101 15.29 -20.08 -5.18
C THR A 101 13.97 -19.47 -5.65
N ALA A 102 12.86 -19.83 -5.00
CA ALA A 102 11.54 -19.26 -5.27
C ALA A 102 11.53 -17.74 -5.05
N LEU A 103 12.11 -17.27 -3.93
CA LEU A 103 12.16 -15.84 -3.61
C LEU A 103 13.03 -15.05 -4.61
N ARG A 104 14.14 -15.63 -5.08
CA ARG A 104 14.94 -15.03 -6.17
C ARG A 104 14.16 -14.96 -7.48
N ALA A 105 13.42 -16.00 -7.84
CA ALA A 105 12.58 -16.01 -9.04
C ALA A 105 11.45 -14.98 -8.98
N GLU A 106 10.85 -14.78 -7.80
CA GLU A 106 9.86 -13.74 -7.58
C GLU A 106 10.48 -12.34 -7.77
N GLN A 107 11.65 -12.09 -7.16
CA GLN A 107 12.36 -10.82 -7.31
C GLN A 107 12.75 -10.51 -8.76
N THR A 108 13.21 -11.51 -9.52
CA THR A 108 13.54 -11.32 -10.95
C THR A 108 12.29 -11.04 -11.77
N SER A 109 11.18 -11.72 -11.50
CA SER A 109 9.90 -11.47 -12.17
C SER A 109 9.36 -10.06 -11.92
N LEU A 110 9.48 -9.57 -10.68
CA LEU A 110 9.05 -8.21 -10.31
C LEU A 110 9.88 -7.15 -11.03
N ARG A 111 11.22 -7.33 -11.09
CA ARG A 111 12.10 -6.42 -11.83
C ARG A 111 11.79 -6.42 -13.32
N ALA A 112 11.55 -7.58 -13.92
CA ALA A 112 11.17 -7.69 -15.33
C ALA A 112 9.84 -6.96 -15.60
N TRP A 113 8.84 -7.13 -14.73
CA TRP A 113 7.57 -6.43 -14.86
C TRP A 113 7.72 -4.91 -14.73
N GLN A 114 8.51 -4.43 -13.75
CA GLN A 114 8.78 -3.00 -13.59
C GLN A 114 9.45 -2.40 -14.82
N GLN A 115 10.44 -3.11 -15.38
CA GLN A 115 11.10 -2.70 -16.62
C GLN A 115 10.11 -2.59 -17.78
N GLN A 116 9.22 -3.56 -17.94
CA GLN A 116 8.17 -3.50 -18.98
C GLN A 116 7.23 -2.31 -18.80
N GLN A 117 6.86 -1.95 -17.56
CA GLN A 117 6.04 -0.76 -17.32
C GLN A 117 6.78 0.52 -17.72
N PHE A 118 8.06 0.61 -17.37
CA PHE A 118 8.89 1.76 -17.73
C PHE A 118 9.04 1.88 -19.25
N ASP A 119 9.33 0.77 -19.94
CA ASP A 119 9.46 0.74 -21.40
C ASP A 119 8.15 1.16 -22.09
N ARG A 120 6.99 0.75 -21.57
CA ARG A 120 5.68 1.22 -22.06
C ARG A 120 5.51 2.73 -21.92
N VAL A 121 5.94 3.32 -20.80
CA VAL A 121 5.89 4.77 -20.60
C VAL A 121 6.83 5.47 -21.58
N VAL A 122 8.06 4.99 -21.73
CA VAL A 122 9.05 5.54 -22.67
C VAL A 122 8.56 5.45 -24.12
N LEU A 123 8.02 4.30 -24.53
CA LEU A 123 7.45 4.13 -25.87
C LEU A 123 6.27 5.07 -26.11
N ASN A 124 5.38 5.24 -25.13
CA ASN A 124 4.27 6.18 -25.24
C ASN A 124 4.75 7.64 -25.34
N GLN A 125 5.78 8.01 -24.57
CA GLN A 125 6.39 9.34 -24.62
C GLN A 125 7.02 9.61 -26.00
N ARG A 126 7.80 8.66 -26.53
CA ARG A 126 8.43 8.76 -27.86
C ARG A 126 7.39 8.81 -28.98
N ARG A 127 6.36 7.97 -28.93
CA ARG A 127 5.36 7.85 -30.01
C ARG A 127 4.40 9.03 -30.08
N PHE A 128 4.07 9.65 -28.94
CA PHE A 128 3.04 10.70 -28.88
C PHE A 128 3.57 12.08 -28.50
N GLY A 129 4.89 12.25 -28.35
CA GLY A 129 5.55 13.55 -28.15
C GLY A 129 5.04 14.35 -26.94
N GLY A 130 4.43 13.69 -25.95
CA GLY A 130 3.71 14.32 -24.86
C GLY A 130 4.26 13.97 -23.48
N SER A 131 4.01 14.84 -22.51
CA SER A 131 4.32 14.59 -21.09
C SER A 131 3.67 13.29 -20.60
N ILE A 132 4.27 12.67 -19.58
CA ILE A 132 3.78 11.42 -18.93
C ILE A 132 2.29 11.53 -18.55
N GLU A 133 1.83 12.72 -18.17
CA GLU A 133 0.43 13.03 -17.87
C GLU A 133 -0.51 12.85 -19.08
N SER A 134 -0.04 13.18 -20.28
CA SER A 134 -0.80 13.03 -21.52
C SER A 134 -0.90 11.56 -21.96
N ALA A 135 0.14 10.76 -21.68
CA ALA A 135 0.13 9.32 -21.95
C ALA A 135 -0.81 8.55 -21.00
N LEU A 136 -0.72 8.82 -19.70
CA LEU A 136 -1.59 8.21 -18.68
C LEU A 136 -3.05 8.67 -18.83
N GLY A 137 -3.26 9.94 -19.17
CA GLY A 137 -4.60 10.50 -19.38
C GLY A 137 -5.39 9.89 -20.55
N ARG A 138 -4.76 9.11 -21.44
CA ARG A 138 -5.45 8.39 -22.53
C ARG A 138 -6.03 7.05 -22.10
N GLN A 139 -5.59 6.50 -20.97
CA GLN A 139 -6.12 5.26 -20.41
C GLN A 139 -7.32 5.48 -19.48
N ASP A 140 -7.66 6.74 -19.16
CA ASP A 140 -8.84 7.08 -18.35
C ASP A 140 -10.13 6.86 -19.16
N PRO A 141 -11.03 5.94 -18.73
CA PRO A 141 -12.28 5.64 -19.41
C PRO A 141 -13.21 6.87 -19.51
N THR A 142 -13.08 7.82 -18.59
CA THR A 142 -13.91 9.03 -18.55
C THR A 142 -13.51 10.00 -19.65
N ARG A 143 -12.20 10.24 -19.82
CA ARG A 143 -11.68 11.07 -20.93
C ARG A 143 -11.95 10.43 -22.28
N ARG A 144 -11.95 9.10 -22.37
CA ARG A 144 -12.31 8.38 -23.60
C ARG A 144 -13.78 8.66 -24.00
N ARG A 145 -14.70 8.68 -23.04
CA ARG A 145 -16.11 9.07 -23.29
C ARG A 145 -16.22 10.52 -23.77
N GLN A 146 -15.56 11.46 -23.08
CA GLN A 146 -15.60 12.87 -23.46
C GLN A 146 -15.03 13.12 -24.86
N ARG A 147 -13.95 12.44 -25.25
CA ARG A 147 -13.43 12.53 -26.63
C ARG A 147 -14.38 11.95 -27.65
N SER A 148 -15.07 10.86 -27.31
CA SER A 148 -16.10 10.27 -28.17
C SER A 148 -17.27 11.24 -28.36
N GLU A 149 -17.76 11.84 -27.28
CA GLU A 149 -18.85 12.82 -27.29
C GLU A 149 -18.46 14.08 -28.08
N HIS A 150 -17.22 14.57 -27.90
CA HIS A 150 -16.72 15.72 -28.65
C HIS A 150 -16.55 15.40 -30.15
N ALA A 151 -15.99 14.23 -30.49
CA ALA A 151 -15.86 13.80 -31.87
C ALA A 151 -17.23 13.62 -32.55
N GLU A 152 -18.22 13.10 -31.81
CA GLU A 152 -19.59 12.97 -32.29
C GLU A 152 -20.26 14.35 -32.47
N ALA A 153 -20.07 15.28 -31.54
CA ALA A 153 -20.56 16.65 -31.65
C ALA A 153 -19.95 17.38 -32.86
N GLU A 154 -18.65 17.21 -33.09
CA GLU A 154 -17.96 17.80 -34.23
C GLU A 154 -18.44 17.18 -35.55
N ALA A 155 -18.65 15.87 -35.59
CA ALA A 155 -19.25 15.19 -36.75
C ALA A 155 -20.67 15.72 -37.05
N ARG A 156 -21.48 15.99 -36.02
CA ARG A 156 -22.82 16.60 -36.17
C ARG A 156 -22.76 18.04 -36.70
N GLN A 157 -21.71 18.79 -36.40
CA GLN A 157 -21.52 20.14 -36.93
C GLN A 157 -21.03 20.14 -38.37
N ARG A 158 -20.25 19.14 -38.78
CA ARG A 158 -19.75 19.00 -40.16
C ARG A 158 -20.79 18.44 -41.14
N GLN A 159 -21.95 17.99 -40.67
CA GLN A 159 -23.02 17.57 -41.57
C GLN A 159 -23.58 18.79 -42.32
N PRO A 160 -23.59 18.76 -43.68
CA PRO A 160 -24.06 19.88 -44.47
C PRO A 160 -25.55 20.13 -44.20
N PRO A 161 -25.99 21.41 -44.11
CA PRO A 161 -27.33 21.79 -43.68
C PRO A 161 -28.46 21.18 -44.54
N ARG A 162 -28.18 20.75 -45.78
CA ARG A 162 -29.16 20.09 -46.65
C ARG A 162 -29.62 18.70 -46.16
N GLN A 163 -28.84 18.00 -45.34
CA GLN A 163 -29.26 16.70 -44.78
C GLN A 163 -30.00 16.82 -43.44
N ARG A 164 -29.81 17.93 -42.71
CA ARG A 164 -30.51 18.21 -41.45
C ARG A 164 -31.99 18.54 -41.65
N ALA A 165 -32.33 19.20 -42.76
CA ALA A 165 -33.71 19.53 -43.09
C ALA A 165 -34.54 18.28 -43.46
N ARG A 166 -33.97 17.36 -44.26
CA ARG A 166 -34.66 16.11 -44.64
C ARG A 166 -35.03 15.21 -43.45
N LEU A 167 -34.13 15.07 -42.48
CA LEU A 167 -34.38 14.23 -41.29
C LEU A 167 -35.40 14.84 -40.30
N GLN A 168 -35.72 16.13 -40.39
CA GLN A 168 -36.74 16.76 -39.55
C GLN A 168 -38.12 16.78 -40.22
N GLU A 169 -38.18 16.76 -41.55
CA GLU A 169 -39.44 16.67 -42.29
C GLU A 169 -39.98 15.23 -42.38
N GLU A 170 -39.11 14.22 -42.43
CA GLU A 170 -39.52 12.79 -42.48
C GLU A 170 -40.12 12.25 -41.16
N GLY A 171 -40.08 13.01 -40.05
CA GLY A 171 -40.62 12.59 -38.76
C GLY A 171 -42.10 12.93 -38.51
N LYS A 172 -42.79 13.57 -39.46
CA LYS A 172 -44.15 14.10 -39.25
C LYS A 172 -45.21 13.64 -40.25
N GLU A 173 -44.82 12.98 -41.33
CA GLU A 173 -45.76 12.42 -42.32
C GLU A 173 -45.40 10.96 -42.62
N GLU A 174 -45.79 10.04 -41.75
CA GLU A 174 -45.94 8.63 -42.12
C GLU A 174 -47.38 8.20 -41.79
N GLY A 175 -48.28 8.61 -42.67
CA GLY A 175 -49.61 8.05 -42.85
C GLY A 175 -49.79 7.73 -44.32
N LYS A 176 -49.58 6.45 -44.67
CA LYS A 176 -49.92 5.78 -45.93
C LYS A 176 -49.28 6.36 -47.21
N GLU A 177 -48.18 5.77 -47.64
CA GLU A 177 -48.05 5.33 -49.04
C GLU A 177 -47.02 4.20 -49.15
N GLU A 178 -47.45 3.15 -49.85
CA GLU A 178 -46.77 1.88 -50.09
C GLU A 178 -45.90 2.05 -51.34
N GLU A 179 -44.67 2.56 -51.19
CA GLU A 179 -43.69 2.64 -52.28
C GLU A 179 -42.58 1.60 -52.08
N ALA A 180 -42.33 0.85 -53.15
CA ALA A 180 -41.53 -0.36 -53.18
C ALA A 180 -40.11 -0.17 -52.64
N ALA A 181 -39.81 -0.88 -51.55
CA ALA A 181 -38.52 -0.89 -50.89
C ALA A 181 -37.38 -1.35 -51.82
N PRO A 182 -36.22 -0.66 -51.83
CA PRO A 182 -35.00 -1.22 -52.39
C PRO A 182 -34.59 -2.49 -51.63
N PRO A 183 -33.93 -3.45 -52.28
CA PRO A 183 -33.62 -4.75 -51.70
C PRO A 183 -32.84 -4.59 -50.38
N PRO A 184 -33.21 -5.36 -49.34
CA PRO A 184 -32.64 -5.21 -48.02
C PRO A 184 -31.12 -5.42 -48.08
N PRO A 185 -30.31 -4.52 -47.48
CA PRO A 185 -28.90 -4.79 -47.31
C PRO A 185 -28.74 -6.09 -46.51
N PRO A 186 -27.73 -6.92 -46.83
CA PRO A 186 -27.54 -8.23 -46.21
C PRO A 186 -27.54 -8.07 -44.68
N PRO A 187 -28.16 -9.03 -43.95
CA PRO A 187 -28.30 -8.96 -42.51
C PRO A 187 -26.93 -8.72 -41.90
N ARG A 188 -26.75 -7.53 -41.34
CA ARG A 188 -25.53 -7.17 -40.64
C ARG A 188 -25.38 -8.22 -39.53
N PRO A 189 -24.27 -8.96 -39.47
CA PRO A 189 -24.10 -10.00 -38.46
C PRO A 189 -24.40 -9.38 -37.10
N PRO A 190 -25.13 -10.08 -36.22
CA PRO A 190 -25.53 -9.55 -34.93
C PRO A 190 -24.30 -8.96 -34.28
N ARG A 191 -24.27 -7.62 -34.21
CA ARG A 191 -23.19 -6.90 -33.55
C ARG A 191 -23.28 -7.42 -32.14
N ALA A 192 -22.34 -8.28 -31.76
CA ALA A 192 -22.24 -8.81 -30.43
C ALA A 192 -22.21 -7.59 -29.51
N GLU A 193 -23.38 -7.23 -28.98
CA GLU A 193 -23.48 -6.24 -27.94
C GLU A 193 -22.64 -6.85 -26.84
N PRO A 194 -21.49 -6.25 -26.47
CA PRO A 194 -20.74 -6.75 -25.33
C PRO A 194 -21.72 -6.62 -24.18
N THR A 195 -22.28 -7.76 -23.78
CA THR A 195 -23.37 -7.87 -22.84
C THR A 195 -22.95 -7.04 -21.65
N ARG A 196 -23.55 -5.85 -21.53
CA ARG A 196 -23.18 -4.84 -20.55
C ARG A 196 -23.73 -5.22 -19.18
N ALA A 197 -23.79 -6.52 -18.90
CA ALA A 197 -23.62 -7.10 -17.59
C ALA A 197 -22.20 -6.72 -17.14
N ALA A 198 -22.04 -5.42 -16.87
CA ALA A 198 -21.02 -4.89 -16.01
C ALA A 198 -21.08 -5.78 -14.78
N THR A 199 -20.09 -6.66 -14.69
CA THR A 199 -19.71 -7.38 -13.49
C THR A 199 -19.82 -6.34 -12.39
N ARG A 200 -20.92 -6.38 -11.62
CA ARG A 200 -20.97 -5.71 -10.32
C ARG A 200 -19.84 -6.40 -9.59
N GLY A 201 -18.67 -5.76 -9.64
CA GLY A 201 -17.40 -6.41 -9.35
C GLY A 201 -17.57 -7.13 -8.04
N ASP A 202 -17.34 -8.44 -8.08
CA ASP A 202 -17.58 -9.34 -6.97
C ASP A 202 -17.03 -8.71 -5.70
N VAL A 203 -17.93 -8.19 -4.86
CA VAL A 203 -17.55 -7.47 -3.65
C VAL A 203 -17.13 -8.56 -2.69
N SER A 204 -15.82 -8.65 -2.43
CA SER A 204 -15.29 -9.67 -1.53
C SER A 204 -16.08 -9.68 -0.22
N GLN A 205 -16.62 -10.84 0.14
CA GLN A 205 -17.35 -11.03 1.39
C GLN A 205 -16.52 -10.69 2.64
N TYR A 206 -15.19 -10.66 2.51
CA TYR A 206 -14.22 -10.34 3.56
C TYR A 206 -13.85 -8.85 3.62
N ALA A 207 -14.28 -8.03 2.65
CA ALA A 207 -14.04 -6.59 2.65
C ALA A 207 -14.98 -5.86 3.62
N LYS A 208 -14.94 -6.21 4.91
CA LYS A 208 -15.79 -5.65 5.96
C LYS A 208 -14.94 -4.92 6.98
N LEU A 209 -15.48 -3.82 7.50
CA LEU A 209 -14.88 -3.07 8.60
C LEU A 209 -15.48 -3.55 9.93
N CYS A 210 -14.64 -3.70 10.95
CA CYS A 210 -15.06 -4.01 12.30
C CYS A 210 -16.10 -2.98 12.77
N PRO A 211 -17.27 -3.39 13.29
CA PRO A 211 -18.33 -2.45 13.65
C PRO A 211 -17.89 -1.47 14.74
N ASN A 212 -17.16 -1.95 15.76
CA ASN A 212 -16.79 -1.20 16.96
C ASN A 212 -15.28 -1.30 17.22
N VAL A 213 -14.55 -0.29 16.74
CA VAL A 213 -13.10 -0.15 17.01
C VAL A 213 -12.94 0.70 18.26
N LYS A 214 -12.36 0.13 19.32
CA LYS A 214 -12.27 0.74 20.65
C LYS A 214 -11.00 1.57 20.84
N SER A 215 -9.92 1.23 20.13
CA SER A 215 -8.61 1.86 20.31
C SER A 215 -7.95 2.27 18.99
N LEU A 216 -6.97 3.18 19.06
CA LEU A 216 -6.13 3.54 17.91
C LEU A 216 -5.26 2.36 17.43
N THR A 217 -4.88 1.47 18.33
CA THR A 217 -4.12 0.26 18.00
C THR A 217 -4.97 -0.71 17.19
N GLU A 218 -6.23 -0.96 17.58
CA GLU A 218 -7.17 -1.75 16.77
C GLU A 218 -7.43 -1.09 15.41
N MET A 219 -7.51 0.25 15.37
CA MET A 219 -7.67 0.99 14.11
C MET A 219 -6.51 0.75 13.15
N TRP A 220 -5.28 0.69 13.66
CA TRP A 220 -4.11 0.36 12.85
C TRP A 220 -4.07 -1.11 12.42
N GLN A 221 -4.44 -2.04 13.30
CA GLN A 221 -4.55 -3.46 12.98
C GLN A 221 -5.57 -3.70 11.86
N GLU A 222 -6.74 -3.07 11.94
CA GLU A 222 -7.76 -3.13 10.88
C GLU A 222 -7.21 -2.67 9.52
N TYR A 223 -6.36 -1.64 9.51
CA TYR A 223 -5.75 -1.13 8.28
C TYR A 223 -4.68 -2.05 7.71
N GLN A 224 -3.77 -2.54 8.55
CA GLN A 224 -2.60 -3.30 8.12
C GLN A 224 -2.89 -4.77 7.82
N PHE A 225 -3.72 -5.39 8.66
CA PHE A 225 -3.95 -6.84 8.65
C PHE A 225 -5.42 -7.19 8.48
N GLY A 226 -6.32 -6.32 8.94
CA GLY A 226 -7.73 -6.64 9.13
C GLY A 226 -7.97 -7.13 10.57
N ILE A 227 -9.25 -7.28 10.94
CA ILE A 227 -9.66 -7.79 12.26
C ILE A 227 -10.52 -9.03 12.04
N GLY A 228 -10.16 -10.15 12.67
CA GLY A 228 -10.84 -11.43 12.50
C GLY A 228 -10.57 -12.04 11.11
N THR A 229 -11.63 -12.43 10.41
CA THR A 229 -11.56 -12.95 9.03
C THR A 229 -11.69 -11.86 7.97
N ASN A 230 -11.61 -10.59 8.36
CA ASN A 230 -11.75 -9.47 7.44
C ASN A 230 -10.43 -9.19 6.74
N LYS A 231 -10.51 -8.82 5.46
CA LYS A 231 -9.39 -8.35 4.66
C LYS A 231 -8.84 -7.03 5.25
N ALA A 232 -7.54 -6.80 5.12
CA ALA A 232 -6.91 -5.54 5.54
C ALA A 232 -7.52 -4.35 4.81
N ALA A 233 -7.82 -3.26 5.53
CA ALA A 233 -8.52 -2.12 4.93
C ALA A 233 -7.69 -1.40 3.87
N LYS A 234 -6.35 -1.48 3.93
CA LYS A 234 -5.46 -0.93 2.90
C LYS A 234 -5.61 -1.60 1.54
N ASP A 235 -6.08 -2.85 1.52
CA ASP A 235 -6.24 -3.66 0.31
C ASP A 235 -7.65 -3.54 -0.29
N PHE A 236 -8.50 -2.69 0.29
CA PHE A 236 -9.85 -2.46 -0.21
C PHE A 236 -9.80 -1.72 -1.56
N THR A 237 -10.49 -2.29 -2.54
CA THR A 237 -10.68 -1.69 -3.85
C THR A 237 -11.78 -0.64 -3.80
N ASN A 238 -11.73 0.32 -4.74
CA ASN A 238 -12.80 1.33 -4.86
C ASN A 238 -14.17 0.71 -5.13
N ASN A 239 -14.23 -0.45 -5.79
CA ASN A 239 -15.48 -1.16 -6.04
C ASN A 239 -16.05 -1.77 -4.76
N GLU A 240 -15.21 -2.38 -3.92
CA GLU A 240 -15.61 -2.88 -2.60
C GLU A 240 -16.13 -1.73 -1.71
N VAL A 241 -15.41 -0.60 -1.67
CA VAL A 241 -15.80 0.55 -0.84
C VAL A 241 -17.10 1.22 -1.32
N ASN A 242 -17.29 1.37 -2.64
CA ASN A 242 -18.51 1.99 -3.18
C ASN A 242 -19.68 1.00 -3.28
N GLY A 243 -19.42 -0.30 -3.39
CA GLY A 243 -20.42 -1.35 -3.61
C GLY A 243 -21.24 -1.71 -2.38
N GLN A 244 -20.70 -1.54 -1.17
CA GLN A 244 -21.39 -1.85 0.09
C GLN A 244 -22.33 -0.74 0.61
N GLY A 245 -22.51 0.33 -0.17
CA GLY A 245 -23.46 1.40 0.13
C GLY A 245 -22.92 2.57 0.97
N LYS A 246 -23.77 3.58 1.15
CA LYS A 246 -23.44 4.84 1.82
C LYS A 246 -22.89 4.70 3.25
N PRO A 247 -23.46 3.90 4.17
CA PRO A 247 -22.97 3.84 5.55
C PRO A 247 -21.56 3.26 5.64
N PHE A 248 -21.26 2.22 4.84
CA PHE A 248 -19.92 1.64 4.78
C PHE A 248 -18.89 2.65 4.26
N LYS A 249 -19.21 3.32 3.14
CA LYS A 249 -18.35 4.35 2.54
C LYS A 249 -18.05 5.49 3.51
N GLN A 250 -19.05 5.96 4.26
CA GLN A 250 -18.86 7.00 5.27
C GLN A 250 -17.93 6.53 6.40
N LYS A 251 -18.13 5.30 6.90
CA LYS A 251 -17.28 4.70 7.93
C LYS A 251 -15.83 4.60 7.44
N TYR A 252 -15.60 4.03 6.26
CA TYR A 252 -14.27 3.95 5.63
C TYR A 252 -13.62 5.32 5.50
N SER A 253 -14.34 6.30 4.93
CA SER A 253 -13.80 7.65 4.71
C SER A 253 -13.42 8.36 6.01
N ARG A 254 -14.17 8.13 7.10
CA ARG A 254 -13.87 8.69 8.43
C ARG A 254 -12.62 8.05 9.03
N ARG A 255 -12.53 6.71 9.02
CA ARG A 255 -11.37 5.96 9.54
C ARG A 255 -10.08 6.23 8.76
N ASN A 256 -10.20 6.38 7.44
CA ASN A 256 -9.08 6.69 6.56
C ASN A 256 -8.33 7.98 6.94
N LYS A 257 -8.97 8.92 7.63
CA LYS A 257 -8.29 10.12 8.13
C LYS A 257 -7.24 9.77 9.18
N ILE A 258 -7.58 8.90 10.12
CA ILE A 258 -6.67 8.44 11.18
C ILE A 258 -5.59 7.54 10.58
N TRP A 259 -5.95 6.59 9.72
CA TRP A 259 -4.98 5.69 9.07
C TRP A 259 -3.89 6.44 8.33
N ARG A 260 -4.24 7.53 7.62
CA ARG A 260 -3.24 8.35 6.92
C ARG A 260 -2.27 9.06 7.87
N ILE A 261 -2.74 9.50 9.04
CA ILE A 261 -1.88 10.10 10.06
C ILE A 261 -0.96 9.03 10.65
N GLN A 262 -1.51 7.88 11.07
CA GLN A 262 -0.72 6.76 11.59
C GLN A 262 0.32 6.28 10.58
N GLN A 263 -0.08 6.08 9.32
CA GLN A 263 0.82 5.66 8.24
C GLN A 263 1.94 6.69 8.02
N TYR A 264 1.62 7.98 8.00
CA TYR A 264 2.62 9.03 7.86
C TYR A 264 3.64 8.99 9.01
N MET A 265 3.18 8.88 10.27
CA MET A 265 4.08 8.83 11.43
C MET A 265 4.96 7.58 11.45
N VAL A 266 4.39 6.42 11.12
CA VAL A 266 5.13 5.15 11.12
C VAL A 266 6.12 5.10 9.96
N VAL A 267 5.71 5.48 8.75
CA VAL A 267 6.55 5.34 7.55
C VAL A 267 7.54 6.50 7.41
N ASN A 268 7.08 7.74 7.52
CA ASN A 268 7.90 8.91 7.22
C ASN A 268 8.71 9.37 8.44
N CYS A 269 8.13 9.28 9.63
CA CYS A 269 8.80 9.71 10.87
C CYS A 269 9.44 8.54 11.64
N ARG A 270 9.30 7.29 11.15
CA ARG A 270 9.87 6.08 11.76
C ARG A 270 9.45 5.86 13.22
N TYR A 271 8.28 6.36 13.62
CA TYR A 271 7.73 6.05 14.93
C TYR A 271 7.22 4.61 15.00
N THR A 272 7.29 4.00 16.18
CA THR A 272 6.49 2.82 16.48
C THR A 272 5.02 3.20 16.52
N ILE A 273 4.11 2.22 16.33
CA ILE A 273 2.67 2.51 16.33
C ILE A 273 2.20 3.10 17.67
N ASP A 274 2.75 2.63 18.78
CA ASP A 274 2.38 3.12 20.12
C ASP A 274 2.86 4.56 20.33
N ALA A 275 4.08 4.89 19.88
CA ALA A 275 4.58 6.26 19.92
C ALA A 275 3.78 7.20 19.02
N ALA A 276 3.39 6.74 17.82
CA ALA A 276 2.52 7.50 16.92
C ALA A 276 1.14 7.74 17.56
N ASN A 277 0.54 6.72 18.17
CA ASN A 277 -0.75 6.83 18.86
C ASN A 277 -0.67 7.77 20.07
N ALA A 278 0.38 7.66 20.88
CA ALA A 278 0.63 8.56 22.00
C ALA A 278 0.71 10.01 21.52
N LYS A 279 1.43 10.27 20.41
CA LYS A 279 1.54 11.61 19.84
C LYS A 279 0.22 12.14 19.30
N ILE A 280 -0.59 11.30 18.64
CA ILE A 280 -1.96 11.66 18.22
C ILE A 280 -2.80 12.08 19.42
N ILE A 281 -2.76 11.31 20.51
CA ILE A 281 -3.50 11.61 21.74
C ILE A 281 -2.98 12.91 22.38
N GLU A 282 -1.66 13.13 22.40
CA GLU A 282 -1.03 14.33 22.96
C GLU A 282 -1.51 15.61 22.28
N VAL A 283 -1.57 15.64 20.94
CA VAL A 283 -1.98 16.85 20.21
C VAL A 283 -3.48 17.07 20.22
N TYR A 284 -4.28 16.00 20.11
CA TYR A 284 -5.73 16.14 20.03
C TYR A 284 -6.44 16.09 21.40
N GLY A 285 -5.76 15.66 22.47
CA GLY A 285 -6.30 15.59 23.83
C GLY A 285 -7.41 14.56 24.02
N HIS A 286 -7.58 13.59 23.11
CA HIS A 286 -8.66 12.62 23.17
C HIS A 286 -8.19 11.22 22.77
N SER A 287 -8.67 10.20 23.48
CA SER A 287 -8.43 8.79 23.16
C SER A 287 -9.54 8.15 22.33
N SER A 288 -10.75 8.73 22.32
CA SER A 288 -11.87 8.16 21.60
C SER A 288 -11.79 8.44 20.09
N VAL A 289 -11.92 7.38 19.30
CA VAL A 289 -11.81 7.42 17.84
C VAL A 289 -12.79 8.42 17.21
N THR A 290 -14.03 8.47 17.70
CA THR A 290 -15.06 9.38 17.20
C THR A 290 -14.71 10.85 17.42
N ASN A 291 -14.20 11.20 18.60
CA ASN A 291 -13.80 12.58 18.90
C ASN A 291 -12.56 12.97 18.09
N LEU A 292 -11.59 12.06 17.94
CA LEU A 292 -10.42 12.26 17.09
C LEU A 292 -10.81 12.55 15.64
N ILE A 293 -11.70 11.76 15.05
CA ILE A 293 -12.20 12.00 13.67
C ILE A 293 -12.84 13.40 13.57
N GLY A 294 -13.60 13.82 14.58
CA GLY A 294 -14.23 15.14 14.64
C GLY A 294 -13.21 16.27 14.69
N GLN A 295 -12.21 16.19 15.57
CA GLN A 295 -11.12 17.17 15.69
C GLN A 295 -10.28 17.25 14.41
N ILE A 296 -9.79 16.11 13.91
CA ILE A 296 -9.03 16.03 12.65
C ILE A 296 -9.82 16.67 11.49
N THR A 297 -11.13 16.48 11.45
CA THR A 297 -11.98 17.08 10.41
C THR A 297 -12.10 18.60 10.55
N ARG A 298 -12.13 19.14 11.79
CA ARG A 298 -12.12 20.59 12.04
C ARG A 298 -10.77 21.21 11.67
N ASP A 299 -9.67 20.57 12.05
CA ASP A 299 -8.32 21.04 11.76
C ASP A 299 -7.99 21.00 10.27
N GLN A 300 -8.51 20.01 9.54
CA GLN A 300 -8.41 19.97 8.08
C GLN A 300 -9.10 21.17 7.39
N LYS A 301 -10.07 21.81 8.04
CA LYS A 301 -10.73 23.02 7.53
C LYS A 301 -10.04 24.30 7.97
N ASN A 302 -9.38 24.29 9.14
CA ASN A 302 -8.78 25.47 9.75
C ASN A 302 -7.25 25.43 9.59
N PRO A 303 -6.66 26.22 8.68
CA PRO A 303 -5.22 26.18 8.39
C PRO A 303 -4.33 26.70 9.54
N THR A 304 -4.94 27.23 10.59
CA THR A 304 -4.25 27.84 11.75
C THR A 304 -3.97 26.85 12.87
N LEU A 305 -4.60 25.67 12.87
CA LEU A 305 -4.45 24.69 13.96
C LEU A 305 -3.28 23.72 13.71
N PRO A 306 -2.47 23.42 14.73
CA PRO A 306 -1.35 22.49 14.64
C PRO A 306 -1.87 21.07 14.34
N TYR A 307 -1.43 20.48 13.24
CA TYR A 307 -1.84 19.14 12.83
C TYR A 307 -0.65 18.21 12.72
N ILE A 308 -0.89 17.00 13.20
CA ILE A 308 0.05 15.91 13.08
C ILE A 308 -0.06 15.33 11.67
N GLY A 309 0.91 15.67 10.84
CA GLY A 309 1.04 15.23 9.47
C GLY A 309 1.53 16.38 8.62
N SER A 310 2.13 16.12 7.45
CA SER A 310 2.65 17.15 6.54
C SER A 310 1.50 17.99 5.96
N GLN A 311 0.96 18.87 6.79
CA GLN A 311 -0.31 19.57 6.67
C GLN A 311 -0.27 20.67 5.61
N ARG A 312 0.02 20.29 4.36
CA ARG A 312 -0.96 20.40 3.30
C ARG A 312 -0.81 19.15 2.45
N MET A 313 -1.53 18.07 2.77
CA MET A 313 -2.02 17.23 1.68
C MET A 313 -3.00 18.12 0.90
N ARG A 314 -2.48 19.08 0.14
CA ARG A 314 -3.26 19.91 -0.75
C ARG A 314 -4.07 18.93 -1.58
N ARG A 315 -5.37 19.17 -1.70
CA ARG A 315 -6.15 18.71 -2.84
C ARG A 315 -5.66 19.31 -4.18
N ALA A 316 -4.44 19.82 -4.26
CA ALA A 316 -3.78 20.15 -5.52
C ALA A 316 -3.01 18.88 -5.91
N ILE A 317 -3.37 18.08 -6.92
CA ILE A 317 -4.26 18.26 -8.07
C ILE A 317 -4.84 16.87 -8.37
N LEU A 318 -6.09 16.62 -7.98
CA LEU A 318 -7.02 16.02 -8.92
C LEU A 318 -7.98 17.16 -9.22
N PRO A 319 -8.10 17.63 -10.48
CA PRO A 319 -9.06 18.66 -10.82
C PRO A 319 -10.45 18.09 -10.63
N MET A 320 -11.00 18.26 -9.43
CA MET A 320 -12.44 18.36 -9.24
C MET A 320 -12.85 19.67 -9.89
N ARG A 321 -13.08 19.54 -11.20
CA ARG A 321 -14.04 20.25 -12.05
C ARG A 321 -15.01 21.12 -11.25
N ASN A 322 -14.58 22.32 -10.86
CA ASN A 322 -15.50 23.44 -10.76
C ASN A 322 -15.74 23.88 -12.20
N GLY A 323 -16.94 23.60 -12.70
CA GLY A 323 -17.38 24.22 -13.95
C GLY A 323 -17.35 25.74 -13.78
N PRO A 324 -16.97 26.51 -14.82
CA PRO A 324 -17.09 27.94 -14.76
C PRO A 324 -18.57 28.30 -14.65
N LEU A 325 -18.94 28.87 -13.50
CA LEU A 325 -20.11 29.75 -13.41
C LEU A 325 -19.88 30.89 -14.40
N GLY A 326 -20.88 31.11 -15.25
CA GLY A 326 -20.81 32.02 -16.38
C GLY A 326 -20.43 33.43 -15.95
N ALA A 327 -19.33 33.94 -16.52
CA ALA A 327 -19.17 35.36 -16.73
C ALA A 327 -19.87 35.67 -18.06
N GLY A 328 -21.01 36.38 -17.95
CA GLY A 328 -21.76 36.87 -19.08
C GLY A 328 -20.89 37.80 -19.94
N LEU A 329 -20.95 37.55 -21.25
CA LEU A 329 -20.60 38.52 -22.27
C LEU A 329 -21.71 39.58 -22.29
N GLY A 330 -21.34 40.81 -21.95
CA GLY A 330 -22.01 42.02 -22.39
C GLY A 330 -20.93 43.10 -22.36
N GLY A 331 -20.66 43.88 -23.40
CA GLY A 331 -21.19 43.99 -24.75
C GLY A 331 -20.23 44.93 -25.49
N ILE A 332 -20.17 44.80 -26.81
CA ILE A 332 -19.47 45.72 -27.70
C ILE A 332 -20.45 46.85 -28.06
N LEU A 333 -20.01 48.09 -27.88
CA LEU A 333 -20.45 49.37 -28.47
C LEU A 333 -19.44 50.39 -27.88
N LEU A 334 -18.61 51.14 -28.60
CA LEU A 334 -18.53 51.57 -30.00
C LEU A 334 -17.04 51.84 -30.31
#